data_AF-A0A7W9DFF6-F1
#
_entry.id   AF-A0A7W9DFF6-F1
#
_cell.length_a   1.000
_cell.length_b   1.000
_cell.length_c   1.000
_cell.angle_alpha   90.00
_cell.angle_beta   90.00
_cell.angle_gamma   90.00
#
_symmetry.space_group_name_H-M   'P 1'
#
loop_
_entity.id
_entity.type
_entity.pdbx_description
1 polymer ?
#
loop_
_entity_poly.entity_id
_entity_poly.type
_entity_poly.pdbx_seq_one_letter_code
_entity_poly.pdbx_strand_id
1 'polypeptide(L)'
;MNTLVAGLMGGSLLACGGGDTSSPASTTALLATTAVCYAAWSPATAYSGGATVSYNGVNYRAAYWTQGNNPSTNSGPVNSGQPWITDSVCGGGTTPTPTPTPDPSGSFAGLSKAQFEAWFPSRSSFYQYADFVAAAAYYPSFGKSGNATLDKQEVAAFFANLQHESDNLKAVREYNTANWPLYCDVNWVQVPCKSNNVGDQYFGRGPIQISWTSNYRSLGNAMGLGEQLVNNPELLATNATIAWRSAIWYWMTQPGRAGRSAHDSMVGGYGFGQTINAINGNRECVGGTAYQGPAQMQTRVNYYTTFTQNLGVPTGPNLSC
;
A
#
# COMPACT_ATOMS: atom_id res chain seq x y z
N MET A 1 -32.59 -14.67 0.34
CA MET A 1 -31.78 -14.49 1.57
C MET A 1 -30.40 -15.06 1.29
N ASN A 2 -29.48 -14.25 0.76
CA ASN A 2 -28.10 -14.66 0.48
C ASN A 2 -27.20 -14.04 1.55
N THR A 3 -26.72 -14.87 2.46
CA THR A 3 -25.72 -14.56 3.47
C THR A 3 -24.33 -14.51 2.83
N LEU A 4 -23.79 -13.30 2.66
CA LEU A 4 -22.39 -13.07 2.35
C LEU A 4 -21.60 -13.26 3.67
N VAL A 5 -20.87 -14.38 3.79
CA VAL A 5 -19.99 -14.64 4.94
C VAL A 5 -18.71 -13.83 4.74
N ALA A 6 -18.63 -12.68 5.39
CA ALA A 6 -17.42 -11.88 5.52
C ALA A 6 -16.43 -12.60 6.45
N GLY A 7 -15.49 -13.34 5.87
CA GLY A 7 -14.35 -13.89 6.58
C GLY A 7 -13.34 -12.80 6.91
N LEU A 8 -13.59 -12.04 7.98
CA LEU A 8 -12.58 -11.20 8.63
C LEU A 8 -11.64 -12.12 9.44
N MET A 9 -10.41 -12.30 8.97
CA MET A 9 -9.31 -12.81 9.79
C MET A 9 -8.22 -11.74 9.81
N GLY A 10 -8.10 -11.05 10.95
CA GLY A 10 -7.12 -9.99 11.17
C GLY A 10 -5.70 -10.55 11.15
N GLY A 11 -5.00 -10.36 10.03
CA GLY A 11 -3.58 -10.62 9.89
C GLY A 11 -2.78 -9.64 10.74
N SER A 12 -1.99 -10.19 11.66
CA SER A 12 -1.21 -9.44 12.65
C SER A 12 -0.02 -8.69 12.04
N LEU A 13 0.06 -7.37 12.26
CA LEU A 13 1.29 -6.59 12.13
C LEU A 13 2.12 -6.78 13.42
N LEU A 14 3.31 -7.39 13.31
CA LEU A 14 4.25 -7.54 14.41
C LEU A 14 5.30 -6.41 14.35
N ALA A 15 5.30 -5.56 15.39
CA ALA A 15 6.26 -4.49 15.60
C ALA A 15 7.65 -5.04 16.01
N CYS A 16 8.73 -4.43 15.51
CA CYS A 16 10.12 -4.85 15.76
C CYS A 16 10.70 -4.20 17.04
N GLY A 17 11.25 -5.00 17.95
CA GLY A 17 12.13 -4.60 19.06
C GLY A 17 13.58 -5.04 18.79
N GLY A 18 14.55 -4.19 19.14
CA GLY A 18 15.93 -4.21 18.61
C GLY A 18 16.98 -5.09 19.28
N GLY A 19 18.22 -4.93 18.80
CA GLY A 19 19.48 -5.48 19.36
C GLY A 19 20.55 -5.73 18.28
N ASP A 20 21.75 -5.18 18.47
CA ASP A 20 22.79 -4.88 17.47
C ASP A 20 23.74 -6.02 16.99
N THR A 21 24.46 -5.68 15.90
CA THR A 21 25.83 -6.10 15.47
C THR A 21 26.01 -7.25 14.46
N SER A 22 26.37 -6.92 13.21
CA SER A 22 27.63 -7.34 12.55
C SER A 22 27.75 -6.85 11.09
N SER A 23 29.01 -6.66 10.67
CA SER A 23 29.56 -5.95 9.48
C SER A 23 29.31 -6.60 8.11
N PRO A 24 29.63 -5.92 6.98
CA PRO A 24 29.01 -6.16 5.68
C PRO A 24 29.72 -7.22 4.82
N ALA A 25 28.93 -8.02 4.11
CA ALA A 25 29.40 -8.78 2.95
C ALA A 25 28.88 -8.11 1.67
N SER A 26 29.80 -7.54 0.90
CA SER A 26 29.57 -6.98 -0.43
C SER A 26 28.96 -8.04 -1.35
N THR A 27 27.72 -7.84 -1.77
CA THR A 27 27.12 -8.54 -2.91
C THR A 27 26.85 -7.53 -4.00
N THR A 28 27.50 -7.74 -5.14
CA THR A 28 27.31 -6.97 -6.37
C THR A 28 25.86 -7.16 -6.82
N ALA A 29 25.00 -6.16 -6.55
CA ALA A 29 23.62 -6.16 -7.01
C ALA A 29 23.60 -6.02 -8.55
N LEU A 30 23.16 -7.07 -9.25
CA LEU A 30 22.73 -6.92 -10.64
C LEU A 30 21.50 -6.01 -10.64
N LEU A 31 21.63 -4.83 -11.22
CA LEU A 31 20.51 -3.94 -11.53
C LEU A 31 19.56 -4.66 -12.48
N ALA A 32 18.38 -5.04 -12.00
CA ALA A 32 17.29 -5.48 -12.87
C ALA A 32 16.82 -4.28 -13.70
N THR A 33 17.14 -4.28 -14.99
CA THR A 33 16.65 -3.28 -15.95
C THR A 33 15.15 -3.48 -16.14
N THR A 34 14.33 -2.50 -15.74
CA THR A 34 12.87 -2.53 -15.95
C THR A 34 12.54 -2.52 -17.44
N ALA A 35 11.54 -3.29 -17.87
CA ALA A 35 11.16 -3.38 -19.27
C ALA A 35 10.55 -2.06 -19.78
N VAL A 36 10.66 -1.78 -21.08
CA VAL A 36 10.02 -0.61 -21.70
C VAL A 36 8.52 -0.88 -21.86
N CYS A 37 7.66 0.11 -21.55
CA CYS A 37 6.23 -0.05 -21.77
C CYS A 37 5.87 -0.11 -23.25
N TYR A 38 5.01 -1.06 -23.61
CA TYR A 38 4.33 -1.09 -24.90
C TYR A 38 3.32 0.06 -25.00
N ALA A 39 2.68 0.21 -26.16
CA ALA A 39 1.64 1.21 -26.36
C ALA A 39 0.50 1.06 -25.34
N ALA A 40 0.00 2.18 -24.82
CA ALA A 40 -1.07 2.16 -23.82
C ALA A 40 -2.33 1.46 -24.36
N TRP A 41 -2.94 0.61 -23.53
CA TRP A 41 -4.20 -0.03 -23.84
C TRP A 41 -5.33 1.01 -23.96
N SER A 42 -6.20 0.82 -24.94
CA SER A 42 -7.38 1.65 -25.18
C SER A 42 -8.64 0.78 -25.22
N PRO A 43 -9.71 1.13 -24.48
CA PRO A 43 -10.94 0.35 -24.45
C PRO A 43 -11.65 0.28 -25.81
N ALA A 44 -11.45 1.29 -26.66
CA ALA A 44 -12.09 1.36 -27.98
C ALA A 44 -11.35 0.54 -29.05
N THR A 45 -10.12 0.11 -28.79
CA THR A 45 -9.28 -0.59 -29.78
C THR A 45 -9.51 -2.09 -29.70
N ALA A 46 -9.71 -2.74 -30.86
CA ALA A 46 -9.72 -4.19 -30.96
C ALA A 46 -8.29 -4.71 -31.15
N TYR A 47 -7.90 -5.67 -30.32
CA TYR A 47 -6.57 -6.27 -30.29
C TYR A 47 -6.66 -7.73 -30.74
N SER A 48 -5.85 -8.11 -31.74
CA SER A 48 -5.74 -9.51 -32.16
C SER A 48 -4.83 -10.31 -31.22
N GLY A 49 -4.94 -11.63 -31.23
CA GLY A 49 -4.05 -12.50 -30.45
C GLY A 49 -2.57 -12.20 -30.72
N GLY A 50 -1.79 -12.09 -29.66
CA GLY A 50 -0.37 -11.71 -29.67
C GLY A 50 -0.10 -10.20 -29.58
N ALA A 51 -1.10 -9.34 -29.75
CA ALA A 51 -0.94 -7.88 -29.65
C ALA A 51 -0.49 -7.46 -28.25
N THR A 52 0.43 -6.50 -28.18
CA THR A 52 1.05 -6.06 -26.93
C THR A 52 0.60 -4.66 -26.54
N VAL A 53 0.23 -4.47 -25.28
CA VAL A 53 -0.20 -3.18 -24.72
C VAL A 53 0.39 -2.97 -23.34
N SER A 54 0.40 -1.74 -22.85
CA SER A 54 0.69 -1.44 -21.45
C SER A 54 -0.55 -0.87 -20.75
N TYR A 55 -0.72 -1.19 -19.47
CA TYR A 55 -1.76 -0.61 -18.62
C TYR A 55 -1.27 -0.58 -17.16
N ASN A 56 -1.41 0.56 -16.48
CA ASN A 56 -0.97 0.76 -15.09
C ASN A 56 0.50 0.34 -14.82
N GLY A 57 1.42 0.62 -15.75
CA GLY A 57 2.85 0.29 -15.60
C GLY A 57 3.18 -1.17 -15.83
N VAL A 58 2.32 -1.90 -16.54
CA VAL A 58 2.51 -3.32 -16.83
C VAL A 58 2.21 -3.60 -18.28
N ASN A 59 3.08 -4.36 -18.91
CA ASN A 59 2.89 -4.89 -20.24
C ASN A 59 1.98 -6.13 -20.22
N TYR A 60 1.14 -6.25 -21.23
CA TYR A 60 0.24 -7.37 -21.46
C TYR A 60 0.31 -7.78 -22.92
N ARG A 61 0.00 -9.05 -23.18
CA ARG A 61 -0.15 -9.64 -24.51
C ARG A 61 -1.54 -10.22 -24.66
N ALA A 62 -2.27 -9.87 -25.71
CA ALA A 62 -3.58 -10.45 -25.98
C ALA A 62 -3.44 -11.96 -26.21
N ALA A 63 -4.20 -12.77 -25.47
CA ALA A 63 -4.24 -14.23 -25.67
C ALA A 63 -4.98 -14.60 -26.97
N TYR A 64 -6.03 -13.85 -27.27
CA TYR A 64 -6.91 -13.98 -28.41
C TYR A 64 -7.54 -12.62 -28.70
N TRP A 65 -8.46 -12.55 -29.67
CA TRP A 65 -9.12 -11.30 -30.02
C TRP A 65 -9.86 -10.68 -28.82
N THR A 66 -9.65 -9.40 -28.57
CA THR A 66 -10.24 -8.70 -27.42
C THR A 66 -10.47 -7.22 -27.69
N GLN A 67 -11.59 -6.68 -27.24
CA GLN A 67 -11.93 -5.25 -27.27
C GLN A 67 -12.69 -4.90 -25.98
N GLY A 68 -12.42 -3.74 -25.39
CA GLY A 68 -13.10 -3.30 -24.16
C GLY A 68 -12.71 -4.05 -22.88
N ASN A 69 -12.15 -5.25 -22.96
CA ASN A 69 -11.67 -5.99 -21.78
C ASN A 69 -10.43 -5.32 -21.21
N ASN A 70 -10.55 -4.77 -20.01
CA ASN A 70 -9.44 -4.10 -19.34
C ASN A 70 -8.35 -5.12 -18.96
N PRO A 71 -7.07 -4.92 -19.37
CA PRO A 71 -5.96 -5.82 -19.08
C PRO A 71 -5.73 -6.07 -17.59
N SER A 72 -6.09 -5.12 -16.74
CA SER A 72 -5.92 -5.28 -15.30
C SER A 72 -6.89 -6.24 -14.62
N THR A 73 -8.10 -6.39 -15.17
CA THR A 73 -9.18 -7.19 -14.56
C THR A 73 -9.54 -8.41 -15.38
N ASN A 74 -9.05 -8.49 -16.62
CA ASN A 74 -9.26 -9.61 -17.53
C ASN A 74 -7.91 -10.18 -18.00
N SER A 75 -7.01 -10.42 -17.06
CA SER A 75 -5.70 -11.03 -17.32
C SER A 75 -5.44 -12.26 -16.47
N GLY A 76 -4.54 -13.12 -16.94
CA GLY A 76 -4.06 -14.30 -16.22
C GLY A 76 -2.83 -14.93 -16.87
N PRO A 77 -2.31 -16.03 -16.31
CA PRO A 77 -1.22 -16.78 -16.94
C PRO A 77 -1.64 -17.33 -18.31
N VAL A 78 -0.65 -17.76 -19.10
CA VAL A 78 -0.90 -18.47 -20.36
C VAL A 78 -1.88 -19.63 -20.11
N ASN A 79 -2.88 -19.79 -20.96
CA ASN A 79 -3.97 -20.78 -20.85
C ASN A 79 -4.97 -20.58 -19.69
N SER A 80 -5.00 -19.41 -19.04
CA SER A 80 -6.02 -19.08 -18.03
C SER A 80 -7.43 -18.85 -18.60
N GLY A 81 -7.58 -18.79 -19.92
CA GLY A 81 -8.82 -18.40 -20.59
C GLY A 81 -9.10 -16.89 -20.55
N GLN A 82 -8.24 -16.08 -19.95
CA GLN A 82 -8.36 -14.62 -19.92
C GLN A 82 -7.88 -13.98 -21.24
N PRO A 83 -8.46 -12.84 -21.67
CA PRO A 83 -8.09 -12.19 -22.93
C PRO A 83 -6.69 -11.57 -22.90
N TRP A 84 -6.13 -11.32 -21.72
CA TRP A 84 -4.78 -10.76 -21.56
C TRP A 84 -3.85 -11.71 -20.81
N ILE A 85 -2.65 -11.91 -21.34
CA ILE A 85 -1.53 -12.57 -20.69
C ILE A 85 -0.66 -11.45 -20.11
N THR A 86 -0.46 -11.46 -18.79
CA THR A 86 0.46 -10.53 -18.15
C THR A 86 1.90 -10.82 -18.60
N ASP A 87 2.60 -9.80 -19.08
CA ASP A 87 3.99 -9.88 -19.52
C ASP A 87 4.89 -9.38 -18.38
N SER A 88 5.44 -8.17 -18.51
CA SER A 88 6.45 -7.63 -17.62
C SER A 88 6.01 -6.27 -17.07
N VAL A 89 6.38 -5.98 -15.83
CA VAL A 89 6.26 -4.61 -15.32
C VAL A 89 7.15 -3.72 -16.17
N CYS A 90 6.58 -2.61 -16.59
CA CYS A 90 7.18 -1.76 -17.58
C CYS A 90 7.23 -0.32 -17.08
N GLY A 91 8.21 0.43 -17.57
CA GLY A 91 8.39 1.82 -17.19
C GLY A 91 9.16 1.96 -15.89
N GLY A 92 10.47 2.18 -16.02
CA GLY A 92 11.27 2.96 -15.09
C GLY A 92 11.65 4.25 -15.80
N GLY A 93 10.77 5.25 -15.80
CA GLY A 93 10.98 6.51 -16.51
C GLY A 93 9.71 7.10 -17.10
N THR A 94 9.19 8.11 -16.41
CA THR A 94 8.35 9.21 -16.91
C THR A 94 7.44 8.92 -18.12
N THR A 95 6.31 8.25 -17.89
CA THR A 95 5.09 8.51 -18.69
C THR A 95 4.16 9.32 -17.79
N PRO A 96 3.48 10.37 -18.28
CA PRO A 96 2.73 11.28 -17.44
C PRO A 96 1.56 10.54 -16.77
N THR A 97 1.75 10.15 -15.53
CA THR A 97 0.73 10.22 -14.49
C THR A 97 -0.01 11.54 -14.67
N PRO A 98 -1.35 11.65 -14.52
CA PRO A 98 -1.96 12.97 -14.36
C PRO A 98 -1.08 13.71 -13.36
N THR A 99 -0.43 14.79 -13.79
CA THR A 99 0.43 15.55 -12.91
C THR A 99 -0.48 15.90 -11.75
N PRO A 100 -0.26 15.37 -10.53
CA PRO A 100 -1.02 15.83 -9.41
C PRO A 100 -0.60 17.28 -9.34
N THR A 101 -1.46 18.19 -9.78
CA THR A 101 -1.21 19.60 -9.58
C THR A 101 -1.10 19.70 -8.07
N PRO A 102 0.08 20.02 -7.51
CA PRO A 102 0.13 20.39 -6.11
C PRO A 102 -0.97 21.43 -5.91
N ASP A 103 -1.52 21.53 -4.70
CA ASP A 103 -2.24 22.75 -4.34
C ASP A 103 -1.36 23.95 -4.81
N PRO A 104 -1.91 25.07 -5.30
CA PRO A 104 -1.12 26.24 -5.75
C PRO A 104 0.08 26.61 -4.83
N SER A 105 0.06 26.19 -3.56
CA SER A 105 1.16 26.21 -2.58
C SER A 105 2.33 25.21 -2.76
N GLY A 106 2.28 24.24 -3.67
CA GLY A 106 3.29 23.18 -3.78
C GLY A 106 3.15 22.06 -2.74
N SER A 107 1.99 21.91 -2.10
CA SER A 107 1.74 20.95 -1.00
C SER A 107 0.60 19.96 -1.31
N PHE A 108 0.53 18.88 -0.51
CA PHE A 108 -0.58 17.92 -0.50
C PHE A 108 -1.32 18.06 0.83
N ALA A 109 -2.55 18.59 0.81
CA ALA A 109 -3.33 18.90 2.01
C ALA A 109 -2.51 19.67 3.07
N GLY A 110 -1.71 20.65 2.65
CA GLY A 110 -0.85 21.44 3.53
C GLY A 110 0.47 20.78 3.95
N LEU A 111 0.71 19.51 3.61
CA LEU A 111 2.03 18.87 3.77
C LEU A 111 2.91 19.19 2.57
N SER A 112 3.93 20.02 2.76
CA SER A 112 4.97 20.28 1.75
C SER A 112 6.02 19.16 1.70
N LYS A 113 6.80 19.10 0.61
CA LYS A 113 7.97 18.21 0.51
C LYS A 113 8.96 18.41 1.67
N ALA A 114 9.26 19.66 2.02
CA ALA A 114 10.22 19.97 3.08
C ALA A 114 9.73 19.49 4.45
N GLN A 115 8.43 19.64 4.74
CA GLN A 115 7.83 19.08 5.97
C GLN A 115 7.88 17.55 5.97
N PHE A 116 7.55 16.89 4.85
CA PHE A 116 7.68 15.43 4.75
C PHE A 116 9.11 14.96 5.01
N GLU A 117 10.12 15.62 4.42
CA GLU A 117 11.53 15.30 4.65
C GLU A 117 11.95 15.56 6.10
N ALA A 118 11.42 16.60 6.74
CA ALA A 118 11.66 16.90 8.15
C ALA A 118 10.97 15.90 9.11
N TRP A 119 9.80 15.38 8.75
CA TRP A 119 9.11 14.34 9.52
C TRP A 119 9.85 13.01 9.47
N PHE A 120 10.49 12.72 8.34
CA PHE A 120 11.16 11.44 8.08
C PHE A 120 12.62 11.63 7.63
N PRO A 121 13.50 12.19 8.48
CA PRO A 121 14.87 12.53 8.11
C PRO A 121 15.76 11.31 7.87
N SER A 122 15.36 10.15 8.41
CA SER A 122 16.10 8.89 8.30
C SER A 122 15.40 7.84 7.42
N ARG A 123 14.35 8.22 6.68
CA ARG A 123 13.63 7.29 5.80
C ARG A 123 14.55 6.64 4.76
N SER A 124 14.15 5.47 4.29
CA SER A 124 14.73 4.88 3.09
C SER A 124 14.56 5.81 1.89
N SER A 125 15.60 5.91 1.05
CA SER A 125 15.54 6.64 -0.23
C SER A 125 14.52 6.07 -1.21
N PHE A 126 13.94 4.90 -0.92
CA PHE A 126 12.79 4.36 -1.64
C PHE A 126 11.53 5.21 -1.49
N TYR A 127 11.31 5.85 -0.33
CA TYR A 127 10.07 6.59 -0.05
C TYR A 127 10.23 8.07 -0.37
N GLN A 128 9.92 8.46 -1.61
CA GLN A 128 9.95 9.87 -2.00
C GLN A 128 8.58 10.53 -1.91
N TYR A 129 8.59 11.83 -1.58
CA TYR A 129 7.38 12.64 -1.51
C TYR A 129 6.64 12.70 -2.85
N ALA A 130 7.37 12.78 -3.97
CA ALA A 130 6.77 12.83 -5.30
C ALA A 130 5.98 11.55 -5.63
N ASP A 131 6.49 10.38 -5.23
CA ASP A 131 5.78 9.10 -5.41
C ASP A 131 4.53 9.00 -4.54
N PHE A 132 4.57 9.54 -3.31
CA PHE A 132 3.39 9.67 -2.46
C PHE A 132 2.31 10.52 -3.13
N VAL A 133 2.68 11.71 -3.61
CA VAL A 133 1.73 12.63 -4.26
C VAL A 133 1.16 12.01 -5.55
N ALA A 134 2.00 11.31 -6.33
CA ALA A 134 1.57 10.56 -7.51
C ALA A 134 0.60 9.42 -7.16
N ALA A 135 0.86 8.68 -6.09
CA ALA A 135 -0.02 7.62 -5.60
C ALA A 135 -1.36 8.17 -5.09
N ALA A 136 -1.34 9.31 -4.38
CA ALA A 136 -2.55 9.94 -3.85
C ALA A 136 -3.50 10.43 -4.94
N ALA A 137 -3.01 10.74 -6.15
CA ALA A 137 -3.85 11.10 -7.28
C ALA A 137 -4.83 10.00 -7.72
N TYR A 138 -4.57 8.73 -7.35
CA TYR A 138 -5.49 7.61 -7.60
C TYR A 138 -6.68 7.57 -6.62
N TYR A 139 -6.65 8.36 -5.55
CA TYR A 139 -7.66 8.38 -4.50
C TYR A 139 -8.16 9.83 -4.30
N PRO A 140 -9.07 10.31 -5.16
CA PRO A 140 -9.40 11.74 -5.24
C PRO A 140 -10.06 12.31 -3.97
N SER A 141 -10.59 11.48 -3.08
CA SER A 141 -11.16 11.91 -1.79
C SER A 141 -10.14 11.95 -0.65
N PHE A 142 -8.98 11.31 -0.78
CA PHE A 142 -7.97 11.26 0.27
C PHE A 142 -7.35 12.65 0.49
N GLY A 143 -7.46 13.20 1.72
CA GLY A 143 -6.98 14.54 2.06
C GLY A 143 -7.64 15.65 1.25
N LYS A 144 -8.87 15.41 0.75
CA LYS A 144 -9.61 16.32 -0.15
C LYS A 144 -11.12 16.30 0.15
N SER A 145 -11.48 16.34 1.42
CA SER A 145 -12.87 16.42 1.89
C SER A 145 -13.54 17.78 1.62
N GLY A 146 -12.75 18.81 1.32
CA GLY A 146 -13.22 20.19 1.20
C GLY A 146 -13.14 20.98 2.50
N ASN A 147 -12.64 20.38 3.58
CA ASN A 147 -12.33 21.03 4.85
C ASN A 147 -10.81 20.96 5.09
N ALA A 148 -10.12 22.08 4.90
CA ALA A 148 -8.65 22.13 4.99
C ALA A 148 -8.08 21.69 6.35
N THR A 149 -8.81 21.91 7.46
CA THR A 149 -8.40 21.42 8.78
C THR A 149 -8.49 19.91 8.84
N LEU A 150 -9.60 19.34 8.39
CA LEU A 150 -9.83 17.90 8.35
C LEU A 150 -8.87 17.20 7.39
N ASP A 151 -8.59 17.80 6.24
CA ASP A 151 -7.67 17.25 5.24
C ASP A 151 -6.24 17.15 5.80
N LYS A 152 -5.78 18.18 6.52
CA LYS A 152 -4.51 18.15 7.26
C LYS A 152 -4.50 17.12 8.38
N GLN A 153 -5.61 17.00 9.14
CA GLN A 153 -5.75 15.98 10.18
C GLN A 153 -5.69 14.57 9.59
N GLU A 154 -6.37 14.32 8.48
CA GLU A 154 -6.33 13.02 7.80
C GLU A 154 -4.91 12.68 7.35
N VAL A 155 -4.21 13.61 6.70
CA VAL A 155 -2.83 13.38 6.24
C VAL A 155 -1.87 13.17 7.42
N ALA A 156 -2.01 13.95 8.51
CA ALA A 156 -1.24 13.71 9.73
C ALA A 156 -1.53 12.32 10.33
N ALA A 157 -2.79 11.90 10.35
CA ALA A 157 -3.21 10.61 10.88
C ALA A 157 -2.68 9.43 10.04
N PHE A 158 -2.71 9.58 8.72
CA PHE A 158 -2.14 8.62 7.78
C PHE A 158 -0.65 8.43 8.06
N PHE A 159 0.13 9.51 8.04
CA PHE A 159 1.58 9.43 8.26
C PHE A 159 1.96 9.00 9.68
N ALA A 160 1.18 9.34 10.70
CA ALA A 160 1.43 8.89 12.07
C ALA A 160 1.33 7.35 12.20
N ASN A 161 0.36 6.75 11.52
CA ASN A 161 0.24 5.29 11.47
C ASN A 161 1.38 4.67 10.65
N LEU A 162 1.73 5.23 9.50
CA LEU A 162 2.84 4.70 8.69
C LEU A 162 4.20 4.82 9.41
N GLN A 163 4.41 5.90 10.16
CA GLN A 163 5.60 6.06 10.99
C GLN A 163 5.77 4.88 11.96
N HIS A 164 4.65 4.43 12.53
CA HIS A 164 4.63 3.26 13.40
C HIS A 164 4.85 1.96 12.63
N GLU A 165 4.15 1.74 11.51
CA GLU A 165 4.25 0.47 10.76
C GLU A 165 5.62 0.21 10.16
N SER A 166 6.31 1.27 9.72
CA SER A 166 7.49 1.15 8.85
C SER A 166 8.78 1.64 9.48
N ASP A 167 8.83 1.75 10.81
CA ASP A 167 9.97 2.32 11.53
C ASP A 167 10.39 3.67 10.92
N ASN A 168 9.48 4.64 10.94
CA ASN A 168 9.72 5.97 10.38
C ASN A 168 10.05 5.95 8.87
N LEU A 169 9.38 5.08 8.11
CA LEU A 169 9.66 4.85 6.69
C LEU A 169 11.10 4.36 6.41
N LYS A 170 11.77 3.70 7.37
CA LYS A 170 13.04 3.01 7.11
C LYS A 170 12.80 1.63 6.49
N ALA A 171 11.80 0.92 6.99
CA ALA A 171 11.48 -0.42 6.54
C ALA A 171 10.79 -0.37 5.17
N VAL A 172 11.46 -0.93 4.17
CA VAL A 172 10.84 -1.27 2.87
C VAL A 172 10.30 -2.70 2.89
N ARG A 173 10.92 -3.55 3.72
CA ARG A 173 10.60 -4.94 3.98
C ARG A 173 10.62 -5.17 5.49
N GLU A 174 9.82 -6.12 5.96
CA GLU A 174 9.86 -6.59 7.34
C GLU A 174 11.26 -7.04 7.74
N TYR A 175 11.78 -6.56 8.88
CA TYR A 175 13.14 -6.89 9.31
C TYR A 175 13.30 -8.34 9.75
N ASN A 176 12.30 -8.92 10.41
CA ASN A 176 12.40 -10.25 10.97
C ASN A 176 12.18 -11.34 9.91
N THR A 177 13.27 -11.75 9.25
CA THR A 177 13.25 -12.78 8.20
C THR A 177 12.75 -14.14 8.68
N ALA A 178 12.81 -14.43 9.99
CA ALA A 178 12.28 -15.67 10.55
C ALA A 178 10.75 -15.77 10.42
N ASN A 179 10.05 -14.64 10.38
CA ASN A 179 8.59 -14.61 10.21
C ASN A 179 8.15 -14.76 8.75
N TRP A 180 9.04 -14.55 7.77
CA TRP A 180 8.64 -14.42 6.37
C TRP A 180 7.82 -15.62 5.83
N PRO A 181 8.11 -16.89 6.23
CA PRO A 181 7.31 -18.04 5.82
C PRO A 181 5.88 -18.09 6.40
N LEU A 182 5.56 -17.31 7.44
CA LEU A 182 4.29 -17.39 8.16
C LEU A 182 3.11 -16.79 7.39
N TYR A 183 3.38 -15.93 6.42
CA TYR A 183 2.35 -15.10 5.76
C TYR A 183 1.74 -15.74 4.51
N CYS A 184 2.00 -17.04 4.28
CA CYS A 184 1.41 -17.75 3.16
C CYS A 184 0.26 -18.64 3.61
N ASP A 185 -0.97 -18.28 3.21
CA ASP A 185 -2.15 -19.11 3.43
C ASP A 185 -2.45 -19.96 2.18
N VAL A 186 -1.93 -21.19 2.17
CA VAL A 186 -2.12 -22.18 1.10
C VAL A 186 -3.58 -22.56 0.85
N ASN A 187 -4.48 -22.35 1.83
CA ASN A 187 -5.87 -22.80 1.73
C ASN A 187 -6.77 -21.77 1.03
N TRP A 188 -6.34 -20.51 0.99
CA TRP A 188 -7.12 -19.38 0.46
C TRP A 188 -6.79 -19.02 -0.98
N VAL A 189 -5.65 -19.49 -1.46
CA VAL A 189 -5.09 -19.04 -2.72
C VAL A 189 -4.69 -20.29 -3.47
N GLN A 190 -5.36 -20.62 -4.58
CA GLN A 190 -4.98 -21.73 -5.48
C GLN A 190 -3.63 -21.49 -6.19
N VAL A 191 -2.80 -20.61 -5.64
CA VAL A 191 -1.42 -20.41 -6.05
C VAL A 191 -0.58 -21.23 -5.06
N PRO A 192 0.19 -22.22 -5.53
CA PRO A 192 1.17 -22.88 -4.67
C PRO A 192 2.00 -21.78 -4.03
N CYS A 193 2.11 -21.73 -2.70
CA CYS A 193 3.07 -20.88 -2.00
C CYS A 193 4.43 -21.15 -2.63
N LYS A 194 4.81 -20.30 -3.59
CA LYS A 194 5.91 -20.62 -4.48
C LYS A 194 7.16 -20.34 -3.69
N SER A 195 7.83 -21.44 -3.40
CA SER A 195 9.28 -21.53 -3.34
C SER A 195 9.94 -21.26 -1.99
N ASN A 196 11.09 -21.93 -1.87
CA ASN A 196 12.08 -21.74 -0.84
C ASN A 196 12.83 -20.40 -1.04
N ASN A 197 12.46 -19.59 -2.05
CA ASN A 197 12.99 -18.26 -2.25
C ASN A 197 12.24 -17.28 -1.36
N VAL A 198 13.02 -16.67 -0.50
CA VAL A 198 12.59 -15.71 0.50
C VAL A 198 11.89 -14.49 -0.12
N GLY A 199 12.20 -14.11 -1.37
CA GLY A 199 11.55 -13.00 -2.10
C GLY A 199 10.12 -13.27 -2.62
N ASP A 200 9.70 -14.54 -2.71
CA ASP A 200 8.35 -14.91 -3.18
C ASP A 200 7.32 -14.98 -2.05
N GLN A 201 7.76 -14.73 -0.80
CA GLN A 201 6.93 -14.78 0.40
C GLN A 201 6.10 -13.49 0.58
N TYR A 202 5.04 -13.56 1.39
CA TYR A 202 4.06 -12.47 1.57
C TYR A 202 4.22 -11.73 2.91
N PHE A 203 5.45 -11.58 3.38
CA PHE A 203 5.80 -10.76 4.54
C PHE A 203 5.56 -9.27 4.27
N GLY A 204 5.71 -8.47 5.33
CA GLY A 204 5.41 -7.05 5.27
C GLY A 204 6.28 -6.28 4.29
N ARG A 205 5.66 -5.54 3.36
CA ARG A 205 6.35 -4.61 2.45
C ARG A 205 5.63 -3.27 2.35
N GLY A 206 6.40 -2.23 2.04
CA GLY A 206 5.90 -0.88 1.82
C GLY A 206 5.50 -0.14 3.11
N PRO A 207 4.93 1.08 3.01
CA PRO A 207 4.79 1.99 4.14
C PRO A 207 3.84 1.49 5.24
N ILE A 208 2.84 0.69 4.88
CA ILE A 208 1.87 0.08 5.80
C ILE A 208 2.19 -1.39 6.09
N GLN A 209 3.34 -1.89 5.61
CA GLN A 209 3.77 -3.29 5.78
C GLN A 209 2.68 -4.31 5.38
N ILE A 210 2.21 -4.25 4.12
CA ILE A 210 1.22 -5.23 3.61
C ILE A 210 1.80 -6.64 3.75
N SER A 211 1.09 -7.48 4.50
CA SER A 211 1.42 -8.88 4.75
C SER A 211 0.23 -9.77 4.40
N TRP A 212 0.47 -11.07 4.21
CA TRP A 212 -0.48 -12.12 3.81
C TRP A 212 -0.89 -12.12 2.35
N THR A 213 -0.85 -13.31 1.73
CA THR A 213 -1.22 -13.51 0.33
C THR A 213 -2.60 -12.93 -0.03
N SER A 214 -3.57 -13.04 0.88
CA SER A 214 -4.93 -12.51 0.72
C SER A 214 -4.94 -10.98 0.56
N ASN A 215 -4.11 -10.25 1.30
CA ASN A 215 -3.99 -8.80 1.18
C ASN A 215 -3.26 -8.40 -0.11
N TYR A 216 -2.18 -9.10 -0.47
CA TYR A 216 -1.51 -8.88 -1.76
C TYR A 216 -2.47 -9.07 -2.94
N ARG A 217 -3.31 -10.11 -2.91
CA ARG A 217 -4.36 -10.35 -3.91
C ARG A 217 -5.43 -9.26 -3.92
N SER A 218 -5.96 -8.91 -2.74
CA SER A 218 -7.01 -7.90 -2.61
C SER A 218 -6.54 -6.54 -3.11
N LEU A 219 -5.31 -6.18 -2.76
CA LEU A 219 -4.65 -4.98 -3.25
C LEU A 219 -4.43 -5.03 -4.77
N GLY A 220 -3.93 -6.15 -5.29
CA GLY A 220 -3.73 -6.34 -6.73
C GLY A 220 -5.02 -6.14 -7.51
N ASN A 221 -6.12 -6.73 -7.05
CA ASN A 221 -7.44 -6.54 -7.63
C ASN A 221 -7.90 -5.08 -7.55
N ALA A 222 -7.76 -4.44 -6.39
CA ALA A 222 -8.20 -3.05 -6.18
C ALA A 222 -7.41 -2.02 -7.00
N MET A 223 -6.13 -2.28 -7.24
CA MET A 223 -5.26 -1.40 -8.04
C MET A 223 -5.40 -1.61 -9.54
N GLY A 224 -6.16 -2.62 -9.97
CA GLY A 224 -6.12 -3.07 -11.36
C GLY A 224 -4.73 -3.61 -11.73
N LEU A 225 -4.21 -4.52 -10.91
CA LEU A 225 -3.01 -5.31 -11.18
C LEU A 225 -3.31 -6.83 -11.21
N GLY A 226 -4.54 -7.23 -10.89
CA GLY A 226 -4.96 -8.63 -10.83
C GLY A 226 -4.04 -9.46 -9.94
N GLU A 227 -3.55 -10.58 -10.46
CA GLU A 227 -2.68 -11.53 -9.74
C GLU A 227 -1.20 -11.09 -9.64
N GLN A 228 -0.82 -9.91 -10.11
CA GLN A 228 0.60 -9.54 -10.18
C GLN A 228 1.26 -9.41 -8.82
N LEU A 229 0.59 -8.83 -7.83
CA LEU A 229 1.15 -8.74 -6.49
C LEU A 229 1.24 -10.10 -5.81
N VAL A 230 0.43 -11.07 -6.27
CA VAL A 230 0.55 -12.46 -5.83
C VAL A 230 1.74 -13.14 -6.52
N ASN A 231 1.91 -12.94 -7.83
CA ASN A 231 2.98 -13.55 -8.61
C ASN A 231 4.35 -12.88 -8.45
N ASN A 232 4.38 -11.62 -8.00
CA ASN A 232 5.57 -10.80 -7.81
C ASN A 232 5.38 -9.84 -6.62
N PRO A 233 5.40 -10.36 -5.38
CA PRO A 233 5.15 -9.54 -4.18
C PRO A 233 6.23 -8.47 -3.94
N GLU A 234 7.42 -8.63 -4.52
CA GLU A 234 8.50 -7.63 -4.45
C GLU A 234 8.16 -6.29 -5.10
N LEU A 235 7.08 -6.18 -5.87
CA LEU A 235 6.62 -4.91 -6.40
C LEU A 235 6.33 -3.88 -5.31
N LEU A 236 5.89 -4.30 -4.12
CA LEU A 236 5.68 -3.41 -2.98
C LEU A 236 6.98 -2.88 -2.35
N ALA A 237 8.13 -3.42 -2.74
CA ALA A 237 9.44 -3.03 -2.23
C ALA A 237 10.41 -2.56 -3.32
N THR A 238 9.96 -2.51 -4.57
CA THR A 238 10.77 -2.11 -5.74
C THR A 238 10.10 -1.03 -6.60
N ASN A 239 8.78 -0.83 -6.45
CA ASN A 239 8.05 0.27 -7.09
C ASN A 239 7.43 1.18 -6.03
N ALA A 240 8.02 2.36 -5.82
CA ALA A 240 7.63 3.30 -4.77
C ALA A 240 6.19 3.80 -4.93
N THR A 241 5.73 4.04 -6.16
CA THR A 241 4.34 4.45 -6.42
C THR A 241 3.36 3.33 -6.06
N ILE A 242 3.66 2.05 -6.37
CA ILE A 242 2.83 0.91 -5.96
C ILE A 242 2.83 0.76 -4.44
N ALA A 243 3.98 0.93 -3.79
CA ALA A 243 4.10 0.89 -2.34
C ALA A 243 3.27 1.99 -1.65
N TRP A 244 3.30 3.22 -2.16
CA TRP A 244 2.44 4.29 -1.63
C TRP A 244 0.96 4.04 -1.89
N ARG A 245 0.60 3.56 -3.10
CA ARG A 245 -0.79 3.21 -3.42
C ARG A 245 -1.32 2.11 -2.51
N SER A 246 -0.47 1.19 -2.03
CA SER A 246 -0.90 0.16 -1.08
C SER A 246 -1.29 0.72 0.29
N ALA A 247 -0.51 1.67 0.81
CA ALA A 247 -0.82 2.34 2.06
C ALA A 247 -2.12 3.15 1.95
N ILE A 248 -2.29 3.91 0.87
CA ILE A 248 -3.50 4.70 0.65
C ILE A 248 -4.70 3.78 0.40
N TRP A 249 -4.56 2.71 -0.38
CA TRP A 249 -5.61 1.70 -0.52
C TRP A 249 -6.06 1.15 0.84
N TYR A 250 -5.11 0.78 1.70
CA TYR A 250 -5.42 0.23 3.01
C TYR A 250 -6.22 1.25 3.84
N TRP A 251 -5.71 2.47 3.91
CA TRP A 251 -6.32 3.60 4.60
C TRP A 251 -7.76 3.89 4.15
N MET A 252 -7.99 3.84 2.84
CA MET A 252 -9.26 4.21 2.21
C MET A 252 -10.30 3.09 2.25
N THR A 253 -9.91 1.83 2.45
CA THR A 253 -10.83 0.70 2.16
C THR A 253 -10.90 -0.36 3.25
N GLN A 254 -9.87 -0.52 4.10
CA GLN A 254 -9.80 -1.65 5.02
C GLN A 254 -10.44 -1.28 6.36
N PRO A 255 -11.52 -1.99 6.78
CA PRO A 255 -12.29 -1.58 7.95
C PRO A 255 -11.69 -2.06 9.29
N GLY A 256 -10.81 -3.07 9.24
CA GLY A 256 -10.24 -3.73 10.42
C GLY A 256 -11.28 -4.02 11.51
N ARG A 257 -10.89 -3.80 12.77
CA ARG A 257 -11.78 -3.95 13.93
C ARG A 257 -12.75 -2.76 14.10
N ALA A 258 -12.45 -1.60 13.52
CA ALA A 258 -13.30 -0.42 13.60
C ALA A 258 -14.64 -0.57 12.85
N GLY A 259 -14.72 -1.53 11.92
CA GLY A 259 -15.89 -1.73 11.06
C GLY A 259 -16.08 -0.62 10.02
N ARG A 260 -15.06 0.23 9.83
CA ARG A 260 -15.00 1.34 8.86
C ARG A 260 -13.55 1.67 8.55
N SER A 261 -13.29 2.25 7.38
CA SER A 261 -11.94 2.61 6.97
C SER A 261 -11.33 3.70 7.87
N ALA A 262 -10.01 3.84 7.83
CA ALA A 262 -9.34 4.93 8.53
C ALA A 262 -9.69 6.29 7.91
N HIS A 263 -9.87 6.36 6.59
CA HIS A 263 -10.45 7.53 5.91
C HIS A 263 -11.81 7.92 6.50
N ASP A 264 -12.78 6.99 6.51
CA ASP A 264 -14.13 7.23 7.04
C ASP A 264 -14.12 7.59 8.52
N SER A 265 -13.15 7.06 9.28
CA SER A 265 -12.95 7.39 10.69
C SER A 265 -12.56 8.86 10.88
N MET A 266 -11.68 9.37 10.03
CA MET A 266 -11.28 10.78 10.06
C MET A 266 -12.41 11.67 9.52
N VAL A 267 -12.87 11.42 8.29
CA VAL A 267 -13.85 12.32 7.65
C VAL A 267 -15.22 12.29 8.30
N GLY A 268 -15.59 11.16 8.92
CA GLY A 268 -16.83 11.01 9.69
C GLY A 268 -16.77 11.52 11.13
N GLY A 269 -15.61 12.05 11.57
CA GLY A 269 -15.47 12.61 12.92
C GLY A 269 -15.42 11.57 14.05
N TYR A 270 -15.10 10.31 13.74
CA TYR A 270 -14.95 9.25 14.75
C TYR A 270 -13.64 9.37 15.54
N GLY A 271 -12.62 10.03 14.95
CA GLY A 271 -11.36 10.39 15.59
C GLY A 271 -10.21 9.42 15.32
N PHE A 272 -9.01 9.86 15.70
CA PHE A 272 -7.75 9.17 15.37
C PHE A 272 -7.68 7.75 15.94
N GLY A 273 -8.27 7.51 17.11
CA GLY A 273 -8.29 6.17 17.73
C GLY A 273 -8.98 5.12 16.88
N GLN A 274 -9.98 5.50 16.06
CA GLN A 274 -10.61 4.55 15.13
C GLN A 274 -9.72 4.21 13.93
N THR A 275 -8.79 5.08 13.56
CA THR A 275 -7.76 4.74 12.55
C THR A 275 -6.82 3.66 13.07
N ILE A 276 -6.40 3.76 14.33
CA ILE A 276 -5.59 2.73 15.01
C ILE A 276 -6.38 1.43 15.09
N ASN A 277 -7.67 1.50 15.44
CA ASN A 277 -8.55 0.34 15.54
C ASN A 277 -8.78 -0.34 14.17
N ALA A 278 -8.81 0.41 13.07
CA ALA A 278 -8.89 -0.11 11.71
C ALA A 278 -7.57 -0.79 11.27
N ILE A 279 -6.41 -0.31 11.74
CA ILE A 279 -5.10 -0.80 11.28
C ILE A 279 -4.60 -1.97 12.14
N ASN A 280 -4.60 -1.85 13.47
CA ASN A 280 -4.08 -2.88 14.37
C ASN A 280 -4.88 -3.02 15.68
N GLY A 281 -6.19 -2.74 15.63
CA GLY A 281 -7.04 -2.69 16.82
C GLY A 281 -7.15 -3.98 17.64
N ASN A 282 -6.90 -5.13 17.03
CA ASN A 282 -6.90 -6.41 17.75
C ASN A 282 -5.75 -6.51 18.77
N ARG A 283 -4.65 -5.77 18.57
CA ARG A 283 -3.47 -5.80 19.45
C ARG A 283 -3.33 -4.53 20.28
N GLU A 284 -3.75 -3.40 19.75
CA GLU A 284 -3.44 -2.09 20.36
C GLU A 284 -4.61 -1.44 21.09
N CYS A 285 -5.85 -1.82 20.77
CA CYS A 285 -7.04 -1.22 21.36
C CYS A 285 -7.68 -2.13 22.42
N VAL A 286 -8.29 -1.52 23.44
CA VAL A 286 -8.99 -2.25 24.50
C VAL A 286 -10.11 -3.12 23.90
N GLY A 287 -10.16 -4.38 24.36
CA GLY A 287 -11.10 -5.40 23.87
C GLY A 287 -10.70 -6.04 22.53
N GLY A 288 -9.47 -5.83 22.06
CA GLY A 288 -8.89 -6.60 20.96
C GLY A 288 -8.60 -8.05 21.37
N THR A 289 -8.70 -8.99 20.43
CA THR A 289 -8.53 -10.43 20.68
C THR A 289 -7.12 -10.83 21.10
N ALA A 290 -6.12 -9.97 20.85
CA ALA A 290 -4.72 -10.17 21.21
C ALA A 290 -4.15 -8.90 21.86
N TYR A 291 -4.96 -8.17 22.65
CA TYR A 291 -4.60 -6.89 23.24
C TYR A 291 -3.30 -6.98 24.07
N GLN A 292 -2.32 -6.11 23.75
CA GLN A 292 -0.97 -6.12 24.34
C GLN A 292 -0.74 -4.94 25.31
N GLY A 293 -1.77 -4.14 25.58
CA GLY A 293 -1.66 -2.90 26.35
C GLY A 293 -1.56 -1.65 25.47
N PRO A 294 -1.61 -0.45 26.08
CA PRO A 294 -1.84 0.80 25.35
C PRO A 294 -0.57 1.43 24.75
N ALA A 295 0.62 0.87 24.99
CA ALA A 295 1.89 1.53 24.68
C ALA A 295 2.07 1.83 23.18
N GLN A 296 1.70 0.89 22.31
CA GLN A 296 1.79 1.07 20.86
C GLN A 296 0.77 2.09 20.34
N MET A 297 -0.49 2.00 20.82
CA MET A 297 -1.53 2.99 20.55
C MET A 297 -1.07 4.40 20.97
N GLN A 298 -0.52 4.55 22.17
CA GLN A 298 -0.03 5.83 22.67
C GLN A 298 1.12 6.39 21.82
N THR A 299 1.98 5.51 21.29
CA THR A 299 3.05 5.90 20.38
C THR A 299 2.48 6.52 19.10
N ARG A 300 1.44 5.92 18.51
CA ARG A 300 0.73 6.50 17.35
C ARG A 300 0.09 7.85 17.68
N VAL A 301 -0.52 7.97 18.86
CA VAL A 301 -1.13 9.23 19.32
C VAL A 301 -0.08 10.34 19.43
N ASN A 302 1.13 10.01 19.92
CA ASN A 302 2.22 10.96 20.02
C ASN A 302 2.71 11.44 18.64
N TYR A 303 2.83 10.51 17.66
CA TYR A 303 3.16 10.86 16.28
C TYR A 303 2.09 11.76 15.65
N TYR A 304 0.81 11.41 15.79
CA TYR A 304 -0.30 12.20 15.28
C TYR A 304 -0.34 13.61 15.88
N THR A 305 -0.15 13.72 17.20
CA THR A 305 -0.08 15.01 17.89
C THR A 305 1.06 15.88 17.34
N THR A 306 2.24 15.29 17.13
CA THR A 306 3.39 16.00 16.55
C THR A 306 3.09 16.47 15.12
N PHE A 307 2.51 15.61 14.28
CA PHE A 307 2.22 15.94 12.89
C PHE A 307 1.13 16.99 12.72
N THR A 308 0.06 16.91 13.51
CA THR A 308 -0.99 17.95 13.52
C THR A 308 -0.44 19.30 14.00
N GLN A 309 0.41 19.31 15.03
CA GLN A 309 1.12 20.52 15.46
C GLN A 309 1.98 21.12 14.34
N ASN A 310 2.74 20.28 13.62
CA ASN A 310 3.58 20.71 12.49
C ASN A 310 2.76 21.24 11.29
N LEU A 311 1.52 20.78 11.11
CA LEU A 311 0.60 21.29 10.08
C LEU A 311 -0.26 22.48 10.55
N GLY A 312 -0.14 22.87 11.82
CA GLY A 312 -0.88 23.98 12.42
C GLY A 312 -2.38 23.72 12.58
N VAL A 313 -2.77 22.48 12.91
CA VAL A 313 -4.17 22.10 13.14
C VAL A 313 -4.34 21.38 14.48
N PRO A 314 -5.52 21.45 15.13
CA PRO A 314 -5.78 20.66 16.33
C PRO A 314 -5.83 19.16 16.00
N THR A 315 -5.66 18.32 17.01
CA THR A 315 -5.78 16.86 16.87
C THR A 315 -7.22 16.38 16.70
N GLY A 316 -8.21 17.14 17.19
CA GLY A 316 -9.60 16.69 17.27
C GLY A 316 -9.83 15.73 18.47
N PRO A 317 -11.06 15.22 18.63
CA PRO A 317 -11.42 14.34 19.74
C PRO A 317 -11.02 12.87 19.49
N ASN A 318 -11.21 12.02 20.51
CA ASN A 318 -11.16 10.55 20.41
C ASN A 318 -9.83 10.02 19.84
N LEU A 319 -8.72 10.40 20.46
CA LEU A 319 -7.38 10.04 19.98
C LEU A 319 -7.00 8.59 20.26
N SER A 320 -7.56 8.00 21.30
CA SER A 320 -7.24 6.65 21.75
C SER A 320 -8.32 5.63 21.38
N CYS A 321 -7.92 4.37 21.45
CA CYS A 321 -8.72 3.17 21.50
C CYS A 321 -8.09 2.24 22.57
#